data_AF-A0A378QSB4-F1
#
_entry.id   AF-A0A378QSB4-F1
#
_cell.length_a   1.000
_cell.length_b   1.000
_cell.length_c   1.000
_cell.angle_alpha   90.00
_cell.angle_beta   90.00
_cell.angle_gamma   90.00
#
_symmetry.space_group_name_H-M   'P 1'
#
loop_
_entity.id
_entity.type
_entity.pdbx_description
1 polymer ?
#
loop_
_entity_poly.entity_id
_entity_poly.type
_entity_poly.pdbx_seq_one_letter_code
_entity_poly.pdbx_strand_id
1 'polypeptide(L)' 'MKIPKLSALNLAPMRQGQTAKDAIDAMVRLAQHLEHLDFTRFWIAEHHNMPHLASSATQILIAHTLSHTQKSVLVVVA' A
#
# COMPACT_ATOMS: atom_id res chain seq x y z
N MET A 1 -10.68 -17.34 22.80
CA MET A 1 -9.47 -17.29 21.95
C MET A 1 -9.38 -15.88 21.36
N LYS A 2 -8.25 -15.16 21.46
CA LYS A 2 -8.09 -13.82 20.84
C LYS A 2 -7.68 -13.98 19.38
N ILE A 3 -8.39 -13.32 18.47
CA ILE A 3 -8.02 -13.25 17.05
C ILE A 3 -6.82 -12.29 16.94
N PRO A 4 -5.73 -12.66 16.25
CA PRO A 4 -4.59 -11.77 16.06
C PRO A 4 -4.96 -10.57 15.21
N LYS A 5 -4.36 -9.41 15.51
CA LYS A 5 -4.48 -8.21 14.67
C LYS A 5 -3.79 -8.45 13.34
N LEU A 6 -4.44 -8.09 12.24
CA LEU A 6 -3.87 -8.21 10.89
C LEU A 6 -3.26 -6.89 10.42
N SER A 7 -2.27 -7.01 9.53
CA SER A 7 -1.60 -5.92 8.82
C SER A 7 -1.23 -6.42 7.42
N ALA A 8 -1.03 -5.52 6.46
CA ALA A 8 -0.65 -5.87 5.10
C ALA A 8 0.59 -5.10 4.65
N LEU A 9 1.41 -5.73 3.80
CA LEU A 9 2.57 -5.14 3.15
C LEU A 9 2.33 -5.07 1.65
N ASN A 10 2.61 -3.93 1.04
CA ASN A 10 2.51 -3.71 -0.40
C ASN A 10 3.85 -3.19 -0.95
N LEU A 11 4.30 -3.77 -2.06
CA LEU A 11 5.55 -3.42 -2.75
C LEU A 11 5.31 -2.48 -3.95
N ALA A 12 4.07 -2.08 -4.20
CA ALA A 12 3.58 -1.45 -5.44
C ALA A 12 4.04 -2.19 -6.72
N PRO A 13 3.70 -3.49 -6.88
CA PRO A 13 4.17 -4.27 -8.02
C PRO A 13 3.44 -3.91 -9.31
N MET A 14 4.20 -3.70 -10.39
CA MET A 14 3.70 -3.62 -11.76
C MET A 14 3.65 -5.02 -12.37
N ARG A 15 2.46 -5.48 -12.76
CA ARG A 15 2.30 -6.74 -13.50
C ARG A 15 2.63 -6.54 -14.98
N GLN A 16 2.74 -7.63 -15.73
CA GLN A 16 3.01 -7.57 -17.17
C GLN A 16 2.00 -6.65 -17.88
N GLY A 17 2.52 -5.70 -18.66
CA GLY A 17 1.72 -4.72 -19.40
C GLY A 17 1.16 -3.56 -18.57
N GLN A 18 1.44 -3.50 -17.26
CA GLN A 18 1.01 -2.41 -16.40
C GLN A 18 2.04 -1.29 -16.30
N THR A 19 1.55 -0.10 -16.04
CA THR A 19 2.32 1.09 -15.73
C THR A 19 2.49 1.26 -14.22
N ALA A 20 3.38 2.18 -13.81
CA ALA A 20 3.52 2.56 -12.40
C ALA A 20 2.21 3.11 -11.82
N LYS A 21 1.43 3.84 -12.63
CA LYS A 21 0.12 4.35 -12.24
C LYS A 21 -0.83 3.21 -11.88
N ASP A 22 -0.86 2.14 -12.66
CA ASP A 22 -1.74 0.99 -12.40
C ASP A 22 -1.40 0.30 -11.06
N ALA A 23 -0.11 0.19 -10.75
CA ALA A 23 0.36 -0.36 -9.48
C ALA A 23 -0.03 0.52 -8.29
N ILE A 24 0.17 1.84 -8.41
CA ILE A 24 -0.20 2.83 -7.39
C ILE A 24 -1.71 2.84 -7.16
N ASP A 25 -2.52 2.86 -8.24
CA ASP A 25 -3.98 2.81 -8.14
C ASP A 25 -4.45 1.51 -7.48
N ALA A 26 -3.81 0.38 -7.79
CA ALA A 26 -4.12 -0.91 -7.17
C ALA A 26 -3.77 -0.95 -5.67
N MET A 27 -2.64 -0.34 -5.29
CA MET A 27 -2.23 -0.19 -3.90
C MET A 27 -3.23 0.67 -3.11
N VAL A 28 -3.70 1.80 -3.67
CA VAL A 28 -4.73 2.65 -3.06
C VAL A 28 -6.04 1.90 -2.89
N ARG A 29 -6.52 1.20 -3.93
CA ARG A 29 -7.73 0.36 -3.84
C ARG A 29 -7.63 -0.71 -2.76
N LEU A 30 -6.45 -1.33 -2.62
CA LEU A 30 -6.21 -2.30 -1.55
C LEU A 30 -6.28 -1.62 -0.17
N ALA A 31 -5.64 -0.47 0.01
CA ALA A 31 -5.68 0.26 1.28
C ALA A 31 -7.12 0.64 1.68
N GLN A 32 -7.92 1.14 0.73
CA GLN A 32 -9.35 1.40 0.91
C GLN A 32 -10.12 0.14 1.29
N HIS A 33 -9.88 -0.98 0.62
CA HIS A 33 -10.57 -2.22 0.95
C HIS A 33 -10.23 -2.72 2.37
N LEU A 34 -8.95 -2.68 2.74
CA LEU A 34 -8.46 -3.12 4.04
C LEU A 34 -8.96 -2.25 5.20
N GLU A 35 -9.24 -0.97 4.96
CA GLU A 35 -9.79 -0.08 5.98
C GLU A 35 -11.19 -0.49 6.47
N HIS A 36 -11.89 -1.30 5.68
CA HIS A 36 -13.19 -1.88 6.03
C HIS A 36 -13.09 -3.28 6.68
N LEU A 37 -11.88 -3.85 6.78
CA LEU A 37 -11.63 -5.23 7.22
C LEU A 37 -10.86 -5.33 8.56
N ASP A 38 -10.88 -4.27 9.37
CA ASP A 38 -10.19 -4.17 10.67
C ASP A 38 -8.67 -4.44 10.62
N PHE A 39 -8.04 -4.19 9.46
CA PHE A 39 -6.58 -4.17 9.36
C PHE A 39 -6.01 -2.99 10.13
N THR A 40 -4.92 -3.23 10.86
CA THR A 40 -4.36 -2.23 11.77
C THR A 40 -3.24 -1.40 11.15
N ARG A 41 -2.53 -1.95 10.15
CA ARG A 41 -1.47 -1.26 9.42
C ARG A 41 -1.44 -1.68 7.96
N PHE A 42 -1.07 -0.72 7.12
CA PHE A 42 -0.74 -0.92 5.72
C PHE A 42 0.68 -0.41 5.48
N TRP A 43 1.58 -1.31 5.10
CA TRP A 43 2.98 -1.01 4.90
C TRP A 43 3.29 -0.84 3.43
N ILE A 44 4.08 0.17 3.10
CA ILE A 44 4.61 0.38 1.75
C ILE A 44 6.13 0.17 1.82
N ALA A 45 6.64 -0.81 1.08
CA ALA A 45 8.07 -1.09 1.04
C ALA A 45 8.80 -0.16 0.08
N GLU A 46 10.01 0.27 0.43
CA GLU A 46 10.85 1.09 -0.44
C GLU A 46 11.76 0.22 -1.31
N HIS A 47 11.77 0.45 -2.63
CA HIS A 47 12.68 -0.24 -3.55
C HIS A 47 13.23 0.71 -4.61
N HIS A 48 14.53 0.58 -4.86
CA HIS A 48 15.26 1.32 -5.90
C HIS A 48 15.85 0.34 -6.91
N ASN A 49 16.03 0.76 -8.16
CA ASN A 49 16.58 -0.08 -9.24
C ASN A 49 15.79 -1.39 -9.52
N MET A 50 14.53 -1.46 -9.11
CA MET A 50 13.63 -2.58 -9.39
C MET A 50 12.56 -2.16 -10.38
N PRO A 51 12.75 -2.40 -11.70
CA PRO A 51 11.88 -1.84 -12.74
C PRO A 51 10.44 -2.37 -12.74
N HIS A 52 10.13 -3.37 -11.91
CA HIS A 52 8.78 -3.92 -11.73
C HIS A 52 8.11 -3.47 -10.42
N LEU A 53 8.75 -2.59 -9.63
CA LEU A 53 8.17 -2.02 -8.40
C LEU A 53 8.11 -0.50 -8.50
N ALA A 54 6.94 0.07 -8.22
CA ALA A 54 6.67 1.50 -8.29
C ALA A 54 6.77 2.18 -6.91
N SER A 55 7.80 1.84 -6.11
CA SER A 55 7.86 2.19 -4.68
C SER A 55 9.12 2.93 -4.21
N SER A 56 9.83 3.64 -5.10
CA SER A 56 11.05 4.38 -4.75
C SER A 56 10.81 5.69 -3.99
N ALA A 57 9.60 6.26 -4.05
CA ALA A 57 9.22 7.51 -3.39
C ALA A 57 8.19 7.27 -2.27
N THR A 58 8.54 6.42 -1.30
CA THR A 58 7.62 5.87 -0.28
C THR A 58 6.85 6.94 0.48
N GLN A 59 7.49 8.04 0.87
CA GLN A 59 6.81 9.13 1.59
C GLN A 59 5.66 9.75 0.78
N ILE A 60 5.85 9.92 -0.53
CA ILE A 60 4.82 10.45 -1.42
C ILE A 60 3.69 9.44 -1.59
N LEU A 61 4.02 8.15 -1.71
CA LEU A 61 3.02 7.08 -1.79
C LEU A 61 2.20 6.95 -0.51
N ILE A 62 2.81 7.13 0.66
CA ILE A 62 2.11 7.18 1.95
C ILE A 62 1.12 8.34 1.97
N ALA A 63 1.59 9.55 1.64
CA ALA A 63 0.73 10.74 1.62
C ALA A 63 -0.42 10.59 0.62
N HIS A 64 -0.15 10.08 -0.58
CA HIS A 64 -1.16 9.82 -1.60
C HIS A 64 -2.19 8.78 -1.13
N THR A 65 -1.74 7.67 -0.56
CA THR A 65 -2.64 6.62 -0.03
C THR A 65 -3.52 7.17 1.08
N LEU A 66 -2.95 7.91 2.03
CA LEU A 66 -3.68 8.53 3.13
C LEU A 66 -4.70 9.58 2.67
N SER A 67 -4.46 10.28 1.55
CA SER A 67 -5.44 11.19 0.97
C SER A 67 -6.66 10.50 0.36
N HIS A 68 -6.61 9.17 0.18
CA HIS A 68 -7.65 8.35 -0.41
C HIS A 68 -8.28 7.35 0.58
N THR A 69 -7.86 7.34 1.85
CA THR A 69 -8.44 6.54 2.93
C THR A 69 -8.97 7.44 4.04
N GLN A 70 -9.83 6.92 4.92
CA GLN A 70 -10.58 7.74 5.87
C GLN A 70 -10.17 7.60 7.34
N LYS A 71 -9.83 6.41 7.87
CA LYS A 71 -9.50 6.31 9.31
C LYS A 71 -8.89 5.01 9.85
N SER A 72 -9.08 3.86 9.21
CA SER A 72 -8.82 2.59 9.91
C SER A 72 -7.41 2.03 9.74
N VAL A 73 -6.72 2.33 8.63
CA VAL A 73 -5.42 1.74 8.31
C VAL A 73 -4.31 2.78 8.51
N LEU A 74 -3.39 2.49 9.44
CA LEU A 74 -2.16 3.28 9.59
C LEU A 74 -1.20 2.94 8.45
N VAL A 75 -0.87 3.91 7.61
CA VAL A 75 0.09 3.72 6.51
C VAL A 75 1.50 4.09 6.98
N VAL A 76 2.46 3.16 6.91
CA VAL A 76 3.87 3.40 7.29
C VAL A 76 4.87 2.74 6.34
N VAL A 77 6.13 3.13 6.42
CA VAL A 77 7.24 2.49 5.70
C VAL A 77 7.52 1.12 6.33
N ALA A 78 7.75 0.10 5.49
CA ALA A 78 8.15 -1.25 5.90
C ALA A 78 9.67 -1.37 6.04
#